data_AF-R5EX04-F1
#
_entry.id   AF-R5EX04-F1
#
_cell.length_a   1.000
_cell.length_b   1.000
_cell.length_c   1.000
_cell.angle_alpha   90.00
_cell.angle_beta   90.00
_cell.angle_gamma   90.00
#
_symmetry.space_group_name_H-M   'P 1'
#
loop_
_entity.id
_entity.type
_entity.pdbx_description
1 polymer ?
#
loop_
_entity_poly.entity_id
_entity_poly.type
_entity_poly.pdbx_seq_one_letter_code
_entity_poly.pdbx_strand_id
1 'polypeptide(L)'
;MRFIYSIKDRCIYTQILNAFEFDLEHNGTIKTIRLTKEIDMIDAYAPCTFFGYKFEDNIDETLRKKAIDYLETSLDYKTFCKLARGSIWTLDRELNIFDFKTVVYQTTKSRFDYLFSVTAYHINAGYFVSDLLITELTKNIEFDYDGYTLFLRQHNVNENDITESCNVVKAMVGNLHNLPYFKVVESTKAYFMSAQNTKAKYGDFLNKFFTFKSQRQAEAFEAVQKDYLLLIADISASHFAIKSTLNNIRALNPKCEIIVFFVGASAKEVLP
;
A
#
# COMPACT_ATOMS: atom_id res chain seq x y z
N MET A 1 29.80 19.75 -21.17
CA MET A 1 30.78 19.79 -20.07
C MET A 1 30.03 19.53 -18.77
N ARG A 2 30.18 18.35 -18.17
CA ARG A 2 29.57 18.00 -16.87
C ARG A 2 30.68 17.60 -15.91
N PHE A 3 30.77 18.33 -14.82
CA PHE A 3 31.73 18.09 -13.75
C PHE A 3 31.38 16.78 -13.04
N ILE A 4 32.35 15.86 -12.98
CA ILE A 4 32.33 14.76 -12.01
C ILE A 4 33.51 15.05 -11.08
N TYR A 5 33.22 15.72 -9.96
CA TYR A 5 34.17 15.77 -8.84
C TYR A 5 34.46 14.33 -8.41
N SER A 6 35.69 14.04 -7.96
CA SER A 6 36.18 12.85 -7.23
C SER A 6 36.19 13.11 -5.71
N ILE A 7 36.27 12.05 -4.86
CA ILE A 7 36.48 11.96 -3.39
C ILE A 7 35.40 11.17 -2.61
N LYS A 8 35.79 9.96 -2.15
CA LYS A 8 35.36 9.06 -1.05
C LYS A 8 33.85 8.86 -0.79
N ASP A 9 33.43 7.57 -0.78
CA ASP A 9 32.09 7.03 -0.51
C ASP A 9 30.97 7.67 -1.34
N ARG A 10 30.81 7.22 -2.60
CA ARG A 10 30.01 7.94 -3.60
C ARG A 10 28.83 7.15 -4.10
N CYS A 11 27.63 7.63 -3.73
CA CYS A 11 26.43 7.47 -4.51
C CYS A 11 26.33 8.63 -5.52
N ILE A 12 26.42 8.34 -6.82
CA ILE A 12 26.28 9.34 -7.88
C ILE A 12 24.99 9.07 -8.65
N TYR A 13 24.16 10.11 -8.80
CA TYR A 13 23.00 10.06 -9.68
C TYR A 13 23.39 10.48 -11.10
N THR A 14 23.18 9.58 -12.06
CA THR A 14 23.47 9.81 -13.47
C THR A 14 22.17 10.04 -14.23
N GLN A 15 21.80 11.31 -14.40
CA GLN A 15 20.53 11.74 -15.02
C GLN A 15 20.31 11.20 -16.45
N ILE A 16 21.38 10.93 -17.21
CA ILE A 16 21.26 10.41 -18.59
C ILE A 16 20.75 8.97 -18.59
N LEU A 17 21.09 8.20 -17.56
CA LEU A 17 20.77 6.78 -17.45
C LEU A 17 19.65 6.51 -16.44
N ASN A 18 19.12 7.55 -15.78
CA ASN A 18 18.25 7.43 -14.61
C ASN A 18 18.75 6.35 -13.63
N ALA A 19 20.04 6.41 -13.31
CA ALA A 19 20.74 5.37 -12.58
C ALA A 19 21.50 5.91 -11.38
N PHE A 20 21.69 5.08 -10.37
CA PHE A 20 22.54 5.36 -9.21
C PHE A 20 23.76 4.46 -9.23
N GLU A 21 24.93 5.05 -9.04
CA GLU A 21 26.22 4.35 -9.03
C GLU A 21 26.83 4.39 -7.64
N PHE A 22 27.24 3.22 -7.13
CA PHE A 22 27.86 3.04 -5.81
C PHE A 22 29.27 2.48 -5.94
N ASP A 23 30.23 3.10 -5.25
CA ASP A 23 31.57 2.57 -5.04
C ASP A 23 31.73 2.22 -3.56
N LEU A 24 31.65 0.92 -3.23
CA LEU A 24 31.59 0.41 -1.84
C LEU A 24 32.92 -0.15 -1.32
N GLU A 25 33.84 -0.57 -2.20
CA GLU A 25 35.05 -1.30 -1.78
C GLU A 25 36.33 -0.47 -1.88
N HIS A 26 36.31 0.68 -2.56
CA HIS A 26 37.42 1.65 -2.65
C HIS A 26 38.81 1.04 -2.93
N ASN A 27 38.87 -0.14 -3.56
CA ASN A 27 40.07 -0.96 -3.68
C ASN A 27 40.80 -0.77 -5.01
N GLY A 28 40.46 0.28 -5.77
CA GLY A 28 41.05 0.57 -7.09
C GLY A 28 40.55 -0.35 -8.21
N THR A 29 39.79 -1.40 -7.90
CA THR A 29 39.00 -2.15 -8.87
C THR A 29 37.62 -1.50 -8.87
N ILE A 30 37.22 -0.87 -9.98
CA ILE A 30 35.92 -0.19 -10.08
C ILE A 30 34.83 -1.26 -10.11
N LYS A 31 34.41 -1.74 -8.93
CA LYS A 31 33.16 -2.50 -8.76
C LYS A 31 32.06 -1.49 -8.49
N THR A 32 31.68 -0.78 -9.55
CA THR A 32 30.51 0.09 -9.50
C THR A 32 29.26 -0.76 -9.52
N ILE A 33 28.43 -0.63 -8.50
CA ILE A 33 27.07 -1.18 -8.54
C ILE A 33 26.18 -0.12 -9.16
N ARG A 34 25.44 -0.50 -10.21
CA ARG A 34 24.46 0.38 -10.83
C ARG A 34 23.05 -0.10 -10.54
N LEU A 35 22.21 0.81 -10.05
CA LEU A 35 20.77 0.67 -10.00
C LEU A 35 20.14 1.26 -11.26
N THR A 36 19.30 0.49 -11.95
CA THR A 36 18.64 0.88 -13.21
C THR A 36 17.12 0.81 -13.07
N LYS A 37 16.37 1.66 -13.77
CA LYS A 37 14.90 1.63 -13.74
C LYS A 37 14.38 0.30 -14.34
N GLU A 38 13.46 -0.35 -13.66
CA GLU A 38 12.70 -1.50 -14.16
C GLU A 38 11.20 -1.28 -13.94
N ILE A 39 10.41 -1.66 -14.95
CA ILE A 39 8.95 -1.63 -14.89
C ILE A 39 8.46 -3.01 -15.30
N ASP A 40 7.68 -3.65 -14.44
CA ASP A 40 7.13 -4.98 -14.66
C ASP A 40 5.63 -4.98 -14.34
N MET A 41 4.82 -5.59 -15.21
CA MET A 41 3.42 -5.89 -14.91
C MET A 41 3.34 -7.30 -14.31
N ILE A 42 2.78 -7.43 -13.11
CA ILE A 42 2.66 -8.74 -12.42
C ILE A 42 1.18 -9.04 -12.14
N ASP A 43 0.62 -9.93 -12.93
CA ASP A 43 -0.80 -10.31 -12.86
C ASP A 43 -1.14 -11.19 -11.65
N ALA A 44 -0.14 -11.84 -11.03
CA ALA A 44 -0.34 -12.69 -9.85
C ALA A 44 -0.99 -11.95 -8.66
N TYR A 45 -0.97 -10.62 -8.66
CA TYR A 45 -1.59 -9.75 -7.65
C TYR A 45 -2.83 -8.99 -8.16
N ALA A 46 -3.35 -9.36 -9.34
CA ALA A 46 -4.36 -8.64 -10.13
C ALA A 46 -3.88 -7.24 -10.53
N PRO A 47 -4.07 -6.84 -11.80
CA PRO A 47 -3.11 -6.03 -12.56
C PRO A 47 -2.46 -4.94 -11.70
N CYS A 48 -1.20 -5.20 -11.35
CA CYS A 48 -0.34 -4.27 -10.63
C CYS A 48 0.84 -3.98 -11.54
N THR A 49 1.15 -2.69 -11.71
CA THR A 49 2.36 -2.26 -12.39
C THR A 49 3.39 -1.92 -11.35
N PHE A 50 4.48 -2.65 -11.37
CA PHE A 50 5.60 -2.42 -10.48
C PHE A 50 6.62 -1.56 -11.19
N PHE A 51 7.07 -0.52 -10.49
CA PHE A 51 8.07 0.41 -10.97
C PHE A 51 9.13 0.51 -9.88
N GLY A 52 10.40 0.36 -10.23
CA GLY A 52 11.46 0.45 -9.23
C GLY A 52 12.84 0.49 -9.84
N TYR A 53 13.84 0.26 -8.99
CA TYR A 53 15.23 0.22 -9.40
C TYR A 53 15.78 -1.18 -9.23
N LYS A 54 16.29 -1.82 -10.27
CA LYS A 54 17.01 -3.11 -10.17
C LYS A 54 18.51 -2.94 -10.14
N PHE A 55 19.19 -3.87 -9.49
CA PHE A 55 20.63 -4.05 -9.72
C PHE A 55 20.90 -4.54 -11.17
N GLU A 56 22.04 -4.15 -11.75
CA GLU A 56 22.50 -4.77 -13.00
C GLU A 56 22.67 -6.30 -12.84
N ASP A 57 22.36 -7.05 -13.89
CA ASP A 57 22.23 -8.52 -13.84
C ASP A 57 23.49 -9.24 -13.32
N ASN A 58 24.68 -8.64 -13.52
CA ASN A 58 25.97 -9.22 -13.18
C ASN A 58 26.45 -8.90 -11.74
N ILE A 59 25.63 -8.22 -10.92
CA ILE A 59 25.99 -7.93 -9.53
C ILE A 59 25.62 -9.13 -8.66
N ASP A 60 26.59 -9.68 -7.92
CA ASP A 60 26.36 -10.80 -7.01
C ASP A 60 25.58 -10.39 -5.75
N GLU A 61 24.92 -11.37 -5.11
CA GLU A 61 24.06 -11.18 -3.93
C GLU A 61 24.80 -10.52 -2.76
N THR A 62 26.09 -10.81 -2.57
CA THR A 62 26.87 -10.24 -1.47
C THR A 62 27.07 -8.74 -1.69
N LEU A 63 27.38 -8.32 -2.92
CA LEU A 63 27.48 -6.91 -3.29
C LEU A 63 26.14 -6.19 -3.23
N ARG A 64 25.04 -6.82 -3.68
CA ARG A 64 23.69 -6.25 -3.54
C ARG A 64 23.36 -5.98 -2.07
N LYS A 65 23.59 -6.96 -1.20
CA LYS A 65 23.36 -6.80 0.24
C LYS A 65 24.21 -5.67 0.83
N LYS A 66 25.50 -5.60 0.51
CA LYS A 66 26.35 -4.47 0.94
C LYS A 66 25.82 -3.11 0.48
N ALA A 67 25.28 -3.04 -0.73
CA ALA A 67 24.69 -1.80 -1.25
C ALA A 67 23.42 -1.40 -0.49
N ILE A 68 22.52 -2.35 -0.24
CA ILE A 68 21.30 -2.15 0.56
C ILE A 68 21.67 -1.72 1.99
N ASP A 69 22.61 -2.41 2.62
CA ASP A 69 23.08 -2.10 3.97
C ASP A 69 23.69 -0.69 4.03
N TYR A 70 24.51 -0.31 3.03
CA TYR A 70 25.09 1.04 2.92
C TYR A 70 24.01 2.11 2.77
N LEU A 71 23.04 1.85 1.89
CA LEU A 71 21.87 2.66 1.64
C LEU A 71 21.08 2.93 2.93
N GLU A 72 20.85 1.91 3.76
CA GLU A 72 20.09 2.02 5.02
C GLU A 72 20.85 2.70 6.15
N THR A 73 22.13 2.34 6.32
CA THR A 73 22.85 2.62 7.56
C THR A 73 23.88 3.74 7.43
N SER A 74 24.49 3.87 6.26
CA SER A 74 25.75 4.60 6.09
C SER A 74 25.64 5.82 5.17
N LEU A 75 24.58 5.90 4.35
CA LEU A 75 24.38 7.04 3.47
C LEU A 75 24.03 8.30 4.28
N ASP A 76 24.75 9.39 4.01
CA ASP A 76 24.47 10.67 4.66
C ASP A 76 23.09 11.21 4.25
N TYR A 77 22.43 11.93 5.16
CA TYR A 77 21.06 12.41 4.97
C TYR A 77 20.88 13.25 3.70
N LYS A 78 21.87 14.05 3.31
CA LYS A 78 21.79 14.93 2.14
C LYS A 78 21.83 14.11 0.85
N THR A 79 22.71 13.11 0.77
CA THR A 79 22.78 12.21 -0.38
C THR A 79 21.55 11.31 -0.45
N PHE A 80 21.06 10.85 0.69
CA PHE A 80 19.81 10.09 0.78
C PHE A 80 18.60 10.90 0.27
N CYS A 81 18.46 12.16 0.69
CA CYS A 81 17.43 13.06 0.18
C CYS A 81 17.50 13.26 -1.34
N LYS A 82 18.71 13.32 -1.91
CA LYS A 82 18.90 13.44 -3.36
C LYS A 82 18.46 12.17 -4.08
N LEU A 83 18.79 11.00 -3.53
CA LEU A 83 18.35 9.71 -4.05
C LEU A 83 16.82 9.63 -4.02
N ALA A 84 16.18 9.92 -2.89
CA ALA A 84 14.73 9.95 -2.77
C ALA A 84 14.04 10.90 -3.75
N ARG A 85 14.52 12.15 -3.86
CA ARG A 85 13.97 13.13 -4.81
C ARG A 85 14.18 12.71 -6.26
N GLY A 86 15.37 12.22 -6.60
CA GLY A 86 15.67 11.74 -7.95
C GLY A 86 14.76 10.58 -8.36
N SER A 87 14.51 9.67 -7.43
CA SER A 87 13.59 8.54 -7.60
C SER A 87 12.14 8.98 -7.80
N ILE A 88 11.61 9.85 -6.94
CA ILE A 88 10.24 10.35 -7.08
C ILE A 88 10.08 11.22 -8.35
N TRP A 89 11.06 12.04 -8.72
CA TRP A 89 11.00 12.78 -9.99
C TRP A 89 11.07 11.87 -11.21
N THR A 90 11.78 10.74 -11.11
CA THR A 90 11.79 9.76 -12.19
C THR A 90 10.43 9.11 -12.32
N LEU A 91 9.78 8.74 -11.21
CA LEU A 91 8.41 8.25 -11.20
C LEU A 91 7.42 9.28 -11.78
N ASP A 92 7.51 10.54 -11.35
CA ASP A 92 6.66 11.64 -11.81
C ASP A 92 6.78 11.88 -13.33
N ARG A 93 7.99 11.80 -13.88
CA ARG A 93 8.20 11.94 -15.33
C ARG A 93 7.56 10.83 -16.16
N GLU A 94 7.35 9.65 -15.58
CA GLU A 94 6.88 8.46 -16.29
C GLU A 94 5.37 8.25 -16.11
N LEU A 95 4.85 8.53 -14.90
CA LEU A 95 3.46 8.23 -14.53
C LEU A 95 2.68 9.44 -14.00
N ASN A 96 3.28 10.63 -13.94
CA ASN A 96 2.73 11.86 -13.37
C ASN A 96 2.17 11.65 -11.95
N ILE A 97 2.96 11.95 -10.92
CA ILE A 97 2.60 11.59 -9.56
C ILE A 97 1.34 12.33 -9.06
N PHE A 98 0.99 13.45 -9.70
CA PHE A 98 -0.23 14.22 -9.39
C PHE A 98 -1.52 13.52 -9.79
N ASP A 99 -1.46 12.52 -10.68
CA ASP A 99 -2.65 11.77 -11.09
C ASP A 99 -3.12 10.79 -9.99
N PHE A 100 -2.24 10.47 -9.03
CA PHE A 100 -2.57 9.65 -7.88
C PHE A 100 -3.26 10.47 -6.79
N LYS A 101 -4.59 10.30 -6.68
CA LYS A 101 -5.39 10.89 -5.59
C LYS A 101 -5.13 10.25 -4.24
N THR A 102 -4.58 9.03 -4.23
CA THR A 102 -4.28 8.28 -3.01
C THR A 102 -2.92 7.63 -3.12
N VAL A 103 -2.09 7.89 -2.11
CA VAL A 103 -0.77 7.28 -1.94
C VAL A 103 -0.79 6.46 -0.66
N VAL A 104 -0.60 5.15 -0.80
CA VAL A 104 -0.38 4.25 0.32
C VAL A 104 1.13 4.15 0.54
N TYR A 105 1.56 4.34 1.78
CA TYR A 105 2.95 4.12 2.15
C TYR A 105 3.08 3.00 3.18
N GLN A 106 4.17 2.25 3.09
CA GLN A 106 4.49 1.24 4.09
C GLN A 106 5.01 1.85 5.38
N THR A 107 4.62 1.26 6.50
CA THR A 107 5.06 1.68 7.82
C THR A 107 6.15 0.73 8.32
N THR A 108 7.36 0.80 7.76
CA THR A 108 8.50 0.07 8.31
C THR A 108 9.32 0.93 9.28
N LYS A 109 10.30 0.30 9.94
CA LYS A 109 11.31 1.00 10.75
C LYS A 109 12.46 1.57 9.90
N SER A 110 12.41 1.39 8.58
CA SER A 110 13.48 1.79 7.68
C SER A 110 13.53 3.31 7.51
N ARG A 111 14.76 3.84 7.37
CA ARG A 111 14.96 5.25 6.99
C ARG A 111 14.45 5.54 5.58
N PHE A 112 14.32 4.51 4.73
CA PHE A 112 13.77 4.62 3.38
C PHE A 112 12.30 5.01 3.37
N ASP A 113 11.46 4.25 4.05
CA ASP A 113 10.02 4.50 4.05
C ASP A 113 9.67 5.91 4.48
N TYR A 114 10.24 6.36 5.60
CA TYR A 114 9.94 7.70 6.09
C TYR A 114 10.31 8.78 5.05
N LEU A 115 11.52 8.74 4.51
CA LEU A 115 12.01 9.82 3.64
C LEU A 115 11.39 9.78 2.24
N PHE A 116 11.13 8.60 1.69
CA PHE A 116 10.46 8.47 0.40
C PHE A 116 8.99 8.86 0.49
N SER A 117 8.30 8.44 1.56
CA SER A 117 6.91 8.83 1.81
C SER A 117 6.79 10.33 2.06
N VAL A 118 7.70 10.93 2.85
CA VAL A 118 7.76 12.38 3.06
C VAL A 118 8.10 13.12 1.77
N THR A 119 9.03 12.60 0.96
CA THR A 119 9.38 13.22 -0.33
C THR A 119 8.20 13.16 -1.29
N ALA A 120 7.52 12.03 -1.39
CA ALA A 120 6.30 11.89 -2.19
C ALA A 120 5.19 12.81 -1.68
N TYR A 121 5.00 12.93 -0.36
CA TYR A 121 4.04 13.84 0.26
C TYR A 121 4.31 15.32 -0.06
N HIS A 122 5.58 15.72 -0.13
CA HIS A 122 5.92 17.09 -0.49
C HIS A 122 5.73 17.40 -1.99
N ILE A 123 5.68 16.37 -2.83
CA ILE A 123 5.55 16.52 -4.28
C ILE A 123 4.09 16.34 -4.71
N ASN A 124 3.34 15.42 -4.08
CA ASN A 124 1.95 15.11 -4.39
C ASN A 124 1.01 15.68 -3.30
N ALA A 125 -0.02 16.43 -3.71
CA ALA A 125 -1.07 16.95 -2.83
C ALA A 125 -2.21 15.95 -2.53
N GLY A 126 -2.08 14.70 -2.98
CA GLY A 126 -3.06 13.62 -2.78
C GLY A 126 -3.21 13.19 -1.32
N TYR A 127 -4.16 12.28 -1.06
CA TYR A 127 -4.37 11.72 0.27
C TYR A 127 -3.32 10.65 0.58
N PHE A 128 -2.59 10.81 1.69
CA PHE A 128 -1.58 9.86 2.15
C PHE A 128 -2.12 8.99 3.27
N VAL A 129 -2.01 7.67 3.09
CA VAL A 129 -2.54 6.68 4.02
C VAL A 129 -1.48 5.61 4.30
N SER A 130 -1.35 5.18 5.55
CA SER A 130 -0.44 4.09 5.89
C SER A 130 -1.07 2.73 5.60
N ASP A 131 -0.25 1.76 5.19
CA ASP A 131 -0.62 0.35 5.06
C ASP A 131 -1.16 -0.27 6.37
N LEU A 132 -0.67 0.18 7.52
CA LEU A 132 -1.20 -0.20 8.83
C LEU A 132 -2.65 0.25 8.98
N LEU A 133 -2.97 1.49 8.59
CA LEU A 133 -4.35 1.99 8.64
C LEU A 133 -5.23 1.19 7.69
N ILE A 134 -4.77 0.90 6.47
CA ILE A 134 -5.47 0.01 5.51
C ILE A 134 -5.78 -1.35 6.14
N THR A 135 -4.79 -1.94 6.82
CA THR A 135 -4.95 -3.22 7.51
C THR A 135 -5.93 -3.11 8.68
N GLU A 136 -5.92 -2.01 9.42
CA GLU A 136 -6.87 -1.76 10.50
C GLU A 136 -8.30 -1.59 10.01
N LEU A 137 -8.51 -0.93 8.86
CA LEU A 137 -9.84 -0.82 8.25
C LEU A 137 -10.46 -2.21 8.19
N THR A 138 -9.68 -3.20 7.72
CA THR A 138 -10.16 -4.58 7.57
C THR A 138 -10.68 -5.25 8.85
N LYS A 139 -10.28 -4.75 10.02
CA LYS A 139 -10.49 -5.36 11.34
C LYS A 139 -11.38 -4.55 12.27
N ASN A 140 -11.62 -3.28 11.96
CA ASN A 140 -12.21 -2.31 12.90
C ASN A 140 -13.52 -1.68 12.43
N ILE A 141 -14.27 -2.36 11.55
CA ILE A 141 -15.68 -1.97 11.32
C ILE A 141 -16.50 -2.32 12.55
N GLU A 142 -17.28 -1.36 13.03
CA GLU A 142 -18.28 -1.55 14.07
C GLU A 142 -19.69 -1.54 13.46
N PHE A 143 -20.68 -1.96 14.25
CA PHE A 143 -22.10 -1.93 13.85
C PHE A 143 -22.92 -1.18 14.90
N ASP A 144 -23.67 -0.18 14.48
CA ASP A 144 -24.59 0.59 15.30
C ASP A 144 -25.88 -0.22 15.57
N TYR A 145 -25.81 -1.07 16.59
CA TYR A 145 -26.95 -1.91 17.00
C TYR A 145 -28.13 -1.09 17.51
N ASP A 146 -27.89 0.04 18.14
CA ASP A 146 -28.95 0.88 18.71
C ASP A 146 -29.71 1.60 17.59
N GLY A 147 -28.97 2.19 16.64
CA GLY A 147 -29.55 2.78 15.43
C GLY A 147 -30.31 1.76 14.58
N TYR A 148 -29.75 0.55 14.41
CA TYR A 148 -30.42 -0.53 13.67
C TYR A 148 -31.70 -1.00 14.38
N THR A 149 -31.66 -1.16 15.69
CA THR A 149 -32.84 -1.54 16.50
C THR A 149 -33.92 -0.47 16.41
N LEU A 150 -33.55 0.81 16.53
CA LEU A 150 -34.48 1.93 16.38
C LEU A 150 -35.11 1.97 14.98
N PHE A 151 -34.31 1.75 13.94
CA PHE A 151 -34.79 1.65 12.57
C PHE A 151 -35.84 0.54 12.40
N LEU A 152 -35.58 -0.67 12.91
CA LEU A 152 -36.54 -1.77 12.82
C LEU A 152 -37.84 -1.48 13.59
N ARG A 153 -37.76 -0.87 14.79
CA ARG A 153 -38.94 -0.45 15.57
C ARG A 153 -39.79 0.57 14.80
N GLN A 154 -39.16 1.56 14.17
CA GLN A 154 -39.86 2.54 13.34
C GLN A 154 -40.54 1.93 12.11
N HIS A 155 -40.09 0.75 11.68
CA HIS A 155 -40.68 -0.03 10.60
C HIS A 155 -41.70 -1.09 11.07
N ASN A 156 -42.17 -1.00 12.32
CA ASN A 156 -43.16 -1.90 12.91
C ASN A 156 -42.74 -3.38 12.91
N VAL A 157 -41.45 -3.66 13.02
CA VAL A 157 -40.95 -5.03 13.21
C VAL A 157 -41.21 -5.45 14.65
N ASN A 158 -41.64 -6.69 14.88
CA ASN A 158 -41.89 -7.18 16.23
C ASN A 158 -40.58 -7.39 17.02
N GLU A 159 -40.62 -7.31 18.35
CA GLU A 159 -39.41 -7.38 19.19
C GLU A 159 -38.65 -8.74 19.11
N ASN A 160 -39.35 -9.83 18.82
CA ASN A 160 -38.73 -11.14 18.66
C ASN A 160 -37.85 -11.18 17.40
N ASP A 161 -38.37 -10.69 16.27
CA ASP A 161 -37.67 -10.58 15.00
C ASP A 161 -36.51 -9.58 15.09
N ILE A 162 -36.68 -8.48 15.83
CA ILE A 162 -35.61 -7.52 16.12
C ILE A 162 -34.46 -8.20 16.87
N THR A 163 -34.77 -8.93 17.95
CA THR A 163 -33.78 -9.63 18.77
C THR A 163 -33.02 -10.68 17.95
N GLU A 164 -33.77 -11.46 17.17
CA GLU A 164 -33.19 -12.46 16.29
C GLU A 164 -32.31 -11.83 15.21
N SER A 165 -32.76 -10.75 14.57
CA SER A 165 -31.97 -10.03 13.58
C SER A 165 -30.67 -9.48 14.17
N CYS A 166 -30.73 -8.87 15.36
CA CYS A 166 -29.53 -8.34 16.03
C CYS A 166 -28.54 -9.45 16.39
N ASN A 167 -29.02 -10.62 16.82
CA ASN A 167 -28.16 -11.77 17.12
C ASN A 167 -27.47 -12.32 15.86
N VAL A 168 -28.17 -12.37 14.73
CA VAL A 168 -27.58 -12.74 13.44
C VAL A 168 -26.51 -11.74 13.02
N VAL A 169 -26.77 -10.44 13.17
CA VAL A 169 -25.79 -9.39 12.88
C VAL A 169 -24.57 -9.52 13.80
N LYS A 170 -24.75 -9.79 15.10
CA LYS A 170 -23.63 -10.03 16.03
C LYS A 170 -22.77 -11.22 15.61
N ALA A 171 -23.40 -12.34 15.26
CA ALA A 171 -22.68 -13.52 14.77
C ALA A 171 -21.95 -13.22 13.46
N MET A 172 -22.57 -12.46 12.55
CA MET A 172 -21.95 -12.00 11.32
C MET A 172 -20.73 -11.12 11.60
N VAL A 173 -20.86 -10.05 12.39
CA VAL A 173 -19.75 -9.14 12.75
C VAL A 173 -18.60 -9.89 13.41
N GLY A 174 -18.91 -10.84 14.31
CA GLY A 174 -17.90 -11.72 14.91
C GLY A 174 -17.11 -12.55 13.89
N ASN A 175 -17.76 -12.97 12.79
CA ASN A 175 -17.11 -13.70 11.69
C ASN A 175 -16.39 -12.77 10.69
N LEU A 176 -16.82 -11.50 10.58
CA LEU A 176 -16.21 -10.51 9.67
C LEU A 176 -14.76 -10.17 10.07
N HIS A 177 -14.44 -10.16 11.35
CA HIS A 177 -13.09 -9.86 11.85
C HIS A 177 -12.02 -10.88 11.41
N ASN A 178 -12.44 -12.04 10.88
CA ASN A 178 -11.55 -13.10 10.39
C ASN A 178 -11.53 -13.20 8.85
N LEU A 179 -12.21 -12.31 8.13
CA LEU A 179 -12.27 -12.31 6.66
C LEU A 179 -11.59 -11.07 6.06
N PRO A 180 -11.00 -11.15 4.85
CA PRO A 180 -10.58 -9.99 4.07
C PRO A 180 -11.80 -9.16 3.61
N TYR A 181 -12.30 -8.37 4.54
CA TYR A 181 -13.10 -7.15 4.49
C TYR A 181 -14.25 -6.87 3.49
N PHE A 182 -14.28 -7.37 2.25
CA PHE A 182 -15.39 -7.03 1.31
C PHE A 182 -16.08 -8.20 0.65
N LYS A 183 -16.01 -9.33 1.32
CA LYS A 183 -17.21 -10.15 1.38
C LYS A 183 -18.36 -9.45 2.16
N VAL A 184 -18.18 -8.30 2.79
CA VAL A 184 -19.27 -7.62 3.53
C VAL A 184 -20.47 -7.23 2.66
N VAL A 185 -20.32 -6.73 1.43
CA VAL A 185 -21.48 -6.32 0.60
C VAL A 185 -22.08 -7.50 -0.19
N GLU A 186 -21.24 -8.33 -0.82
CA GLU A 186 -21.72 -9.53 -1.53
C GLU A 186 -22.14 -10.66 -0.59
N SER A 187 -21.56 -10.74 0.61
CA SER A 187 -21.88 -11.77 1.60
C SER A 187 -22.81 -11.28 2.69
N THR A 188 -23.05 -9.99 2.95
CA THR A 188 -24.33 -9.66 3.62
C THR A 188 -25.46 -10.12 2.73
N LYS A 189 -25.40 -9.87 1.42
CA LYS A 189 -26.39 -10.37 0.47
C LYS A 189 -26.44 -11.90 0.45
N ALA A 190 -25.33 -12.61 0.26
CA ALA A 190 -25.32 -14.08 0.19
C ALA A 190 -25.61 -14.77 1.55
N TYR A 191 -25.11 -14.24 2.66
CA TYR A 191 -25.35 -14.77 4.01
C TYR A 191 -26.80 -14.53 4.44
N PHE A 192 -27.35 -13.33 4.22
CA PHE A 192 -28.77 -13.05 4.48
C PHE A 192 -29.73 -13.74 3.50
N MET A 193 -29.33 -13.96 2.24
CA MET A 193 -30.13 -14.75 1.29
C MET A 193 -30.11 -16.25 1.57
N SER A 194 -29.06 -16.77 2.23
CA SER A 194 -29.00 -18.18 2.65
C SER A 194 -29.79 -18.49 3.93
N ALA A 195 -30.04 -17.48 4.78
CA ALA A 195 -30.86 -17.60 5.97
C ALA A 195 -32.34 -17.37 5.62
N GLN A 196 -33.09 -18.45 5.39
CA GLN A 196 -34.50 -18.41 5.02
C GLN A 196 -35.36 -17.58 6.02
N ASN A 197 -36.25 -16.77 5.45
CA ASN A 197 -37.36 -16.01 6.04
C ASN A 197 -37.04 -14.73 6.84
N THR A 198 -37.91 -13.73 6.60
CA THR A 198 -38.03 -12.36 7.18
C THR A 198 -36.81 -11.43 7.12
N LYS A 199 -35.59 -11.96 6.98
CA LYS A 199 -34.31 -11.24 7.19
C LYS A 199 -33.70 -10.62 5.92
N ALA A 200 -34.01 -11.18 4.74
CA ALA A 200 -33.54 -10.62 3.47
C ALA A 200 -34.06 -9.20 3.18
N LYS A 201 -35.24 -8.85 3.72
CA LYS A 201 -35.88 -7.53 3.53
C LYS A 201 -35.07 -6.38 4.12
N TYR A 202 -34.33 -6.62 5.20
CA TYR A 202 -33.58 -5.57 5.89
C TYR A 202 -32.07 -5.60 5.61
N GLY A 203 -31.59 -6.66 4.95
CA GLY A 203 -30.19 -6.82 4.56
C GLY A 203 -29.66 -5.64 3.74
N ASP A 204 -30.50 -5.08 2.86
CA ASP A 204 -30.17 -3.93 2.01
C ASP A 204 -29.91 -2.63 2.80
N PHE A 205 -30.31 -2.55 4.07
CA PHE A 205 -30.14 -1.36 4.91
C PHE A 205 -29.01 -1.49 5.94
N LEU A 206 -28.45 -2.69 6.14
CA LEU A 206 -27.41 -2.95 7.14
C LEU A 206 -26.16 -2.11 6.92
N ASN A 207 -25.85 -1.81 5.66
CA ASN A 207 -24.68 -1.02 5.29
C ASN A 207 -24.65 0.38 5.93
N LYS A 208 -25.82 0.96 6.24
CA LYS A 208 -25.93 2.28 6.88
C LYS A 208 -25.54 2.29 8.35
N PHE A 209 -25.48 1.12 8.98
CA PHE A 209 -25.17 0.97 10.39
C PHE A 209 -23.73 0.49 10.61
N PHE A 210 -22.99 0.15 9.55
CA PHE A 210 -21.56 -0.05 9.69
C PHE A 210 -20.86 1.29 9.84
N THR A 211 -20.04 1.40 10.88
CA THR A 211 -19.31 2.63 11.20
C THR A 211 -17.82 2.35 11.32
N PHE A 212 -17.02 3.36 11.00
CA PHE A 212 -15.60 3.38 11.32
C PHE A 212 -15.40 3.96 12.72
N LYS A 213 -14.42 3.44 13.47
CA LYS A 213 -14.10 3.95 14.82
C LYS A 213 -13.61 5.42 14.81
N SER A 214 -13.20 5.94 13.66
CA SER A 214 -12.75 7.33 13.55
C SER A 214 -13.00 7.92 12.16
N GLN A 215 -13.12 9.25 12.10
CA GLN A 215 -13.20 10.02 10.85
C GLN A 215 -12.01 9.72 9.91
N ARG A 216 -10.80 9.57 10.47
CA ARG A 216 -9.60 9.23 9.71
C ARG A 216 -9.72 7.88 8.99
N GLN A 217 -10.35 6.90 9.61
CA GLN A 217 -10.59 5.59 9.00
C GLN A 217 -11.64 5.67 7.88
N ALA A 218 -12.69 6.46 8.05
CA ALA A 218 -13.68 6.70 7.00
C ALA A 218 -13.05 7.37 5.77
N GLU A 219 -12.23 8.40 5.98
CA GLU A 219 -11.49 9.08 4.90
C GLU A 219 -10.51 8.15 4.19
N ALA A 220 -9.76 7.34 4.95
CA ALA A 220 -8.86 6.34 4.39
C ALA A 220 -9.59 5.30 3.55
N PHE A 221 -10.78 4.87 4.00
CA PHE A 221 -11.63 3.97 3.23
C PHE A 221 -12.04 4.60 1.90
N GLU A 222 -12.59 5.83 1.93
CA GLU A 222 -12.99 6.56 0.72
C GLU A 222 -11.84 6.83 -0.26
N ALA A 223 -10.63 7.06 0.27
CA ALA A 223 -9.42 7.23 -0.52
C ALA A 223 -9.05 5.93 -1.25
N VAL A 224 -9.15 4.77 -0.59
CA VAL A 224 -8.82 3.48 -1.22
C VAL A 224 -9.88 3.04 -2.24
N GLN A 225 -11.11 3.55 -2.13
CA GLN A 225 -12.15 3.34 -3.14
C GLN A 225 -11.88 4.05 -4.48
N LYS A 226 -10.82 4.87 -4.60
CA LYS A 226 -10.48 5.52 -5.87
C LYS A 226 -9.87 4.53 -6.86
N ASP A 227 -10.03 4.82 -8.16
CA ASP A 227 -9.66 3.90 -9.24
C ASP A 227 -8.15 3.74 -9.45
N TYR A 228 -7.32 4.68 -8.98
CA TYR A 228 -5.88 4.69 -9.26
C TYR A 228 -5.08 5.06 -8.01
N LEU A 229 -4.19 4.16 -7.60
CA LEU A 229 -3.47 4.23 -6.33
C LEU A 229 -1.97 3.99 -6.52
N LEU A 230 -1.16 4.77 -5.82
CA LEU A 230 0.29 4.56 -5.72
C LEU A 230 0.62 3.92 -4.38
N LEU A 231 1.22 2.72 -4.38
CA LEU A 231 1.81 2.10 -3.21
C LEU A 231 3.32 2.35 -3.24
N ILE A 232 3.86 3.09 -2.25
CA ILE A 232 5.30 3.25 -2.07
C ILE A 232 5.78 2.18 -1.08
N ALA A 233 6.72 1.36 -1.55
CA ALA A 233 7.25 0.22 -0.84
C ALA A 233 8.75 0.33 -0.59
N ASP A 234 9.17 -0.15 0.58
CA ASP A 234 10.57 -0.16 1.00
C ASP A 234 11.44 -1.11 0.15
N ILE A 235 12.74 -0.83 0.07
CA ILE A 235 13.76 -1.78 -0.40
C ILE A 235 13.79 -3.05 0.45
N SER A 236 13.48 -2.92 1.75
CA SER A 236 13.48 -4.01 2.73
C SER A 236 12.13 -4.73 2.82
N ALA A 237 11.12 -4.27 2.08
CA ALA A 237 9.77 -4.80 2.18
C ALA A 237 9.76 -6.26 1.73
N SER A 238 9.39 -7.16 2.64
CA SER A 238 9.23 -8.56 2.26
C SER A 238 8.07 -8.75 1.27
N HIS A 239 8.18 -9.77 0.42
CA HIS A 239 7.08 -10.27 -0.41
C HIS A 239 5.76 -10.38 0.37
N PHE A 240 5.83 -10.92 1.60
CA PHE A 240 4.66 -11.12 2.44
C PHE A 240 3.99 -9.80 2.84
N ALA A 241 4.78 -8.78 3.19
CA ALA A 241 4.26 -7.47 3.56
C ALA A 241 3.54 -6.80 2.38
N ILE A 242 4.17 -6.82 1.20
CA ILE A 242 3.58 -6.27 -0.03
C ILE A 242 2.30 -7.00 -0.39
N LYS A 243 2.35 -8.33 -0.41
CA LYS A 243 1.19 -9.17 -0.71
C LYS A 243 0.04 -8.92 0.26
N SER A 244 0.33 -8.78 1.56
CA SER A 244 -0.68 -8.46 2.57
C SER A 244 -1.35 -7.12 2.29
N THR A 245 -0.56 -6.07 2.03
CA THR A 245 -1.09 -4.73 1.72
C THR A 245 -1.92 -4.73 0.44
N LEU A 246 -1.42 -5.37 -0.64
CA LEU A 246 -2.16 -5.52 -1.90
C LEU A 246 -3.47 -6.29 -1.71
N ASN A 247 -3.46 -7.40 -0.97
CA ASN A 247 -4.68 -8.15 -0.67
C ASN A 247 -5.69 -7.32 0.11
N ASN A 248 -5.25 -6.50 1.06
CA ASN A 248 -6.14 -5.62 1.81
C ASN A 248 -6.72 -4.53 0.91
N ILE A 249 -5.91 -3.87 0.08
CA ILE A 249 -6.37 -2.88 -0.90
C ILE A 249 -7.35 -3.51 -1.89
N ARG A 250 -7.06 -4.71 -2.40
CA ARG A 250 -7.92 -5.45 -3.34
C ARG A 250 -9.22 -5.92 -2.71
N ALA A 251 -9.19 -6.30 -1.43
CA ALA A 251 -10.41 -6.52 -0.67
C ALA A 251 -11.21 -5.21 -0.65
N LEU A 252 -10.60 -4.09 -0.24
CA LEU A 252 -11.24 -2.77 -0.21
C LEU A 252 -11.82 -2.36 -1.57
N ASN A 253 -11.05 -2.52 -2.65
CA ASN A 253 -11.39 -2.08 -4.00
C ASN A 253 -10.85 -3.09 -5.05
N PRO A 254 -11.70 -4.04 -5.50
CA PRO A 254 -11.27 -5.10 -6.43
C PRO A 254 -10.84 -4.60 -7.81
N LYS A 255 -11.27 -3.40 -8.22
CA LYS A 255 -11.07 -2.86 -9.56
C LYS A 255 -9.97 -1.80 -9.65
N CYS A 256 -9.37 -1.41 -8.53
CA CYS A 256 -8.41 -0.31 -8.56
C CYS A 256 -7.16 -0.69 -9.37
N GLU A 257 -6.59 0.23 -10.10
CA GLU A 257 -5.28 0.05 -10.68
C GLU A 257 -4.23 0.48 -9.64
N ILE A 258 -3.28 -0.43 -9.36
CA ILE A 258 -2.25 -0.20 -8.35
C ILE A 258 -0.91 -0.09 -9.06
N ILE A 259 -0.27 1.06 -8.90
CA ILE A 259 1.14 1.23 -9.20
C ILE A 259 1.92 0.99 -7.91
N VAL A 260 2.83 0.03 -7.91
CA VAL A 260 3.72 -0.23 -6.79
C VAL A 260 5.09 0.33 -7.11
N PHE A 261 5.51 1.34 -6.36
CA PHE A 261 6.83 1.93 -6.48
C PHE A 261 7.78 1.34 -5.44
N PHE A 262 8.73 0.53 -5.89
CA PHE A 262 9.80 0.00 -5.04
C PHE A 262 10.96 0.98 -4.98
N VAL A 263 11.31 1.34 -3.75
CA VAL A 263 12.46 2.16 -3.47
C VAL A 263 13.72 1.29 -3.58
N GLY A 264 14.53 1.47 -4.62
CA GLY A 264 15.90 0.93 -4.65
C GLY A 264 16.07 -0.58 -4.90
N ALA A 265 14.99 -1.35 -5.03
CA ALA A 265 14.99 -2.75 -5.49
C ALA A 265 13.92 -2.98 -6.56
N SER A 266 14.09 -4.02 -7.37
CA SER A 266 13.12 -4.39 -8.39
C SER A 266 12.08 -5.35 -7.84
N ALA A 267 10.89 -5.35 -8.45
CA ALA A 267 9.84 -6.28 -8.08
C ALA A 267 10.27 -7.74 -8.17
N LYS A 268 11.14 -8.11 -9.11
CA LYS A 268 11.66 -9.48 -9.25
C LYS A 268 12.62 -9.87 -8.13
N GLU A 269 13.26 -8.90 -7.50
CA GLU A 269 14.17 -9.12 -6.37
C GLU A 269 13.38 -9.27 -5.06
N VAL A 270 12.18 -8.66 -5.01
CA VAL A 270 11.32 -8.64 -3.83
C VAL A 270 10.22 -9.71 -3.89
N LEU A 271 9.74 -10.06 -5.08
CA LEU A 271 8.60 -10.93 -5.34
C LEU A 271 9.05 -12.13 -6.21
N PRO A 272 9.64 -13.18 -5.60
CA PRO A 272 9.99 -14.42 -6.29
C PRO A 272 8.75 -15.19 -6.78
#